data_AF-A0A9P4MZ04-F1
#
_entry.id   AF-A0A9P4MZ04-F1
#
_cell.length_a   1.000
_cell.length_b   1.000
_cell.length_c   1.000
_cell.angle_alpha   90.00
_cell.angle_beta   90.00
_cell.angle_gamma   90.00
#
_symmetry.space_group_name_H-M   'P 1'
#
loop_
_entity.id
_entity.type
_entity.pdbx_description
1 polymer ?
#
loop_
_entity_poly.entity_id
_entity_poly.type
_entity_poly.pdbx_seq_one_letter_code
_entity_poly.pdbx_strand_id
1 'polypeptide(L)'
;MQASPNTEGAYYSHLLYRGPEGQMISLHYCPTMETAEKVAKYFLDEKVLGFDIEWRPWGSGRSIKDNVSLIQLACEDRIALFHISQFKGNSIEQLLPPTLKTILESPNILKVGVNIKGDFGRLQTYLGVHARGKYELSRLYNLVKFSATDPSKVNNKMVSLARQVEEHLQLPLLKDSDVREGDWRLGLNKKQMRYAATDAYAGLRIFDVLEEKRKKLKPIPPLPMPTDFDPPPRLRE
;
A
#
# COMPACT_ATOMS: atom_id res chain seq x y z
N MET A 1 -10.21 -28.58 7.63
CA MET A 1 -11.44 -28.29 6.87
C MET A 1 -11.15 -27.15 5.92
N GLN A 2 -11.10 -27.40 4.61
CA GLN A 2 -11.00 -26.33 3.62
C GLN A 2 -12.38 -25.66 3.54
N ALA A 3 -12.43 -24.34 3.79
CA ALA A 3 -13.65 -23.58 3.67
C ALA A 3 -14.13 -23.62 2.21
N SER A 4 -15.45 -23.68 2.00
CA SER A 4 -16.04 -23.64 0.66
C SER A 4 -15.60 -22.35 -0.08
N PRO A 5 -15.25 -22.40 -1.39
CA PRO A 5 -14.78 -21.25 -2.16
C PRO A 5 -15.70 -20.02 -2.14
N ASN A 6 -16.96 -20.19 -1.72
CA ASN A 6 -17.98 -19.13 -1.65
C ASN A 6 -18.18 -18.53 -0.24
N THR A 7 -17.25 -18.74 0.69
CA THR A 7 -17.33 -18.14 2.03
C THR A 7 -16.32 -17.01 2.20
N GLU A 8 -16.67 -15.97 2.95
CA GLU A 8 -15.79 -14.82 3.20
C GLU A 8 -14.44 -15.21 3.84
N GLY A 9 -14.34 -16.42 4.42
CA GLY A 9 -13.11 -16.98 4.99
C GLY A 9 -12.17 -17.67 3.98
N ALA A 10 -12.53 -17.77 2.70
CA ALA A 10 -11.68 -18.36 1.67
C ALA A 10 -10.58 -17.41 1.17
N TYR A 11 -10.67 -16.11 1.52
CA TYR A 11 -9.76 -15.07 1.04
C TYR A 11 -9.14 -14.30 2.21
N TYR A 12 -7.92 -13.83 1.99
CA TYR A 12 -7.26 -12.92 2.91
C TYR A 12 -8.05 -11.60 3.03
N SER A 13 -8.18 -11.09 4.24
CA SER A 13 -8.76 -9.77 4.51
C SER A 13 -8.22 -9.20 5.81
N HIS A 14 -8.13 -7.86 5.90
CA HIS A 14 -7.81 -7.17 7.15
C HIS A 14 -8.78 -7.53 8.29
N LEU A 15 -10.01 -7.95 7.98
CA LEU A 15 -11.01 -8.41 8.95
C LEU A 15 -10.60 -9.67 9.73
N LEU A 16 -9.61 -10.42 9.24
CA LEU A 16 -9.04 -11.58 9.94
C LEU A 16 -8.14 -11.18 11.13
N TYR A 17 -7.80 -9.89 11.24
CA TYR A 17 -6.88 -9.38 12.26
C TYR A 17 -7.62 -8.63 13.36
N ARG A 18 -6.94 -8.51 14.49
CA ARG A 18 -7.33 -7.70 15.64
C ARG A 18 -6.15 -6.83 16.03
N GLY A 19 -6.44 -5.64 16.57
CA GLY A 19 -5.44 -4.76 17.13
C GLY A 19 -4.85 -5.32 18.44
N PRO A 20 -3.89 -4.60 19.04
CA PRO A 20 -3.15 -5.07 20.22
C PRO A 20 -4.02 -5.43 21.44
N GLU A 21 -5.21 -4.83 21.57
CA GLU A 21 -6.16 -5.05 22.66
C GLU A 21 -7.32 -5.99 22.26
N GLY A 22 -7.19 -6.69 21.12
CA GLY A 22 -8.22 -7.60 20.60
C GLY A 22 -9.37 -6.89 19.87
N GLN A 23 -9.30 -5.57 19.69
CA GLN A 23 -10.28 -4.79 18.95
C GLN A 23 -10.23 -5.06 17.44
N MET A 24 -11.33 -4.79 16.73
CA MET A 24 -11.29 -4.81 15.26
C MET A 24 -10.38 -3.69 14.73
N ILE A 25 -9.74 -3.96 13.59
CA ILE A 25 -8.97 -2.94 12.87
C ILE A 25 -9.89 -1.78 12.48
N SER A 26 -9.52 -0.56 12.86
CA SER A 26 -10.32 0.64 12.60
C SER A 26 -10.21 1.04 11.13
N LEU A 27 -11.33 1.14 10.42
CA LEU A 27 -11.36 1.61 9.03
C LEU A 27 -11.90 3.04 8.94
N HIS A 28 -11.04 3.98 8.56
CA HIS A 28 -11.37 5.39 8.40
C HIS A 28 -11.61 5.73 6.92
N TYR A 29 -12.85 6.05 6.57
CA TYR A 29 -13.15 6.63 5.26
C TYR A 29 -13.12 8.15 5.32
N CYS A 30 -12.27 8.77 4.51
CA CYS A 30 -12.02 10.21 4.56
C CYS A 30 -12.42 10.84 3.22
N PRO A 31 -13.69 11.29 3.03
CA PRO A 31 -14.15 11.92 1.80
C PRO A 31 -13.96 13.45 1.77
N THR A 32 -13.41 14.05 2.83
CA THR A 32 -13.15 15.49 2.92
C THR A 32 -11.74 15.77 3.42
N MET A 33 -11.19 16.93 3.02
CA MET A 33 -9.89 17.43 3.49
C MET A 33 -9.81 17.48 5.03
N GLU A 34 -10.87 17.92 5.69
CA GLU A 34 -10.92 18.04 7.16
C GLU A 34 -10.79 16.67 7.86
N THR A 35 -11.59 15.69 7.42
CA THR A 35 -11.52 14.33 7.99
C THR A 35 -10.17 13.69 7.69
N ALA A 36 -9.66 13.88 6.46
CA ALA A 36 -8.36 13.37 6.06
C ALA A 36 -7.23 13.93 6.91
N GLU A 37 -7.21 15.24 7.14
CA GLU A 37 -6.18 15.90 7.96
C GLU A 37 -6.23 15.43 9.42
N LYS A 38 -7.43 15.23 9.99
CA LYS A 38 -7.58 14.67 11.34
C LYS A 38 -7.06 13.23 11.42
N VAL A 39 -7.45 12.38 10.46
CA VAL A 39 -7.12 10.95 10.46
C VAL A 39 -5.64 10.72 10.16
N ALA A 40 -5.02 11.51 9.29
CA ALA A 40 -3.61 11.38 8.94
C ALA A 40 -2.69 11.48 10.17
N LYS A 41 -3.07 12.27 11.18
CA LYS A 41 -2.27 12.44 12.42
C LYS A 41 -2.03 11.13 13.18
N TYR A 42 -2.92 10.15 13.05
CA TYR A 42 -2.72 8.84 13.70
C TYR A 42 -1.54 8.05 13.13
N PHE A 43 -1.02 8.43 11.97
CA PHE A 43 0.05 7.70 11.27
C PHE A 43 1.41 8.41 11.34
N LEU A 44 1.51 9.55 12.04
CA LEU A 44 2.74 10.38 12.06
C LEU A 44 3.93 9.69 12.75
N ASP A 45 3.66 8.91 13.79
CA ASP A 45 4.70 8.30 14.62
C ASP A 45 5.07 6.87 14.17
N GLU A 46 4.34 6.34 13.20
CA GLU A 46 4.55 5.01 12.64
C GLU A 46 5.88 4.92 11.90
N LYS A 47 6.58 3.78 12.06
CA LYS A 47 7.86 3.55 11.33
C LYS A 47 7.65 2.90 9.97
N VAL A 48 6.58 2.12 9.84
CA VAL A 48 6.24 1.38 8.63
C VAL A 48 4.74 1.48 8.43
N LEU A 49 4.34 1.83 7.21
CA LEU A 49 2.96 1.92 6.78
C LEU A 49 2.76 1.08 5.54
N GLY A 50 1.73 0.24 5.54
CA GLY A 50 1.18 -0.30 4.30
C GLY A 50 0.61 0.83 3.45
N PHE A 51 0.95 0.84 2.16
CA PHE A 51 0.58 1.93 1.25
C PHE A 51 0.10 1.36 -0.08
N ASP A 52 -0.92 1.99 -0.63
CA ASP A 52 -1.39 1.78 -2.00
C ASP A 52 -2.08 3.07 -2.51
N ILE A 53 -2.40 3.12 -3.81
CA ILE A 53 -3.30 4.14 -4.39
C ILE A 53 -4.24 3.53 -5.44
N GLU A 54 -5.40 4.16 -5.63
CA GLU A 54 -6.30 3.83 -6.73
C GLU A 54 -6.67 5.07 -7.57
N TRP A 55 -6.97 4.86 -8.84
CA TRP A 55 -7.25 5.90 -9.82
C TRP A 55 -8.31 5.45 -10.83
N ARG A 56 -8.87 6.36 -11.63
CA ARG A 56 -9.84 5.99 -12.66
C ARG A 56 -9.14 5.26 -13.82
N PRO A 57 -9.46 3.98 -14.09
CA PRO A 57 -8.97 3.31 -15.28
C PRO A 57 -9.51 4.00 -16.54
N TRP A 58 -8.69 4.09 -17.58
CA TRP A 58 -9.08 4.72 -18.85
C TRP A 58 -9.57 6.17 -18.73
N GLY A 59 -9.18 6.87 -17.66
CA GLY A 59 -9.52 8.27 -17.47
C GLY A 59 -8.87 9.18 -18.50
N SER A 60 -9.30 10.45 -18.51
CA SER A 60 -8.75 11.45 -19.44
C SER A 60 -7.25 11.68 -19.23
N GLY A 61 -6.74 11.32 -18.05
CA GLY A 61 -5.37 11.59 -17.62
C GLY A 61 -5.10 13.06 -17.31
N ARG A 62 -6.10 13.94 -17.46
CA ARG A 62 -5.94 15.41 -17.41
C ARG A 62 -6.09 16.02 -16.02
N SER A 63 -6.83 15.37 -15.12
CA SER A 63 -7.08 15.90 -13.78
C SER A 63 -6.32 15.11 -12.72
N ILE A 64 -6.02 15.76 -11.59
CA ILE A 64 -5.46 15.12 -10.41
C ILE A 64 -6.33 13.95 -9.97
N LYS A 65 -7.64 14.19 -9.89
CA LYS A 65 -8.63 13.22 -9.41
C LYS A 65 -8.81 12.01 -10.33
N ASP A 66 -8.53 12.13 -11.63
CA ASP A 66 -8.53 10.98 -12.53
C ASP A 66 -7.33 10.05 -12.28
N ASN A 67 -6.21 10.62 -11.82
CA ASN A 67 -4.93 9.93 -11.70
C ASN A 67 -4.56 9.53 -10.28
N VAL A 68 -5.13 10.20 -9.27
CA VAL A 68 -4.99 9.88 -7.86
C VAL A 68 -6.36 10.08 -7.22
N SER A 69 -7.17 9.02 -7.23
CA SER A 69 -8.53 9.09 -6.68
C SER A 69 -8.54 8.79 -5.19
N LEU A 70 -7.79 7.77 -4.77
CA LEU A 70 -7.77 7.23 -3.42
C LEU A 70 -6.31 6.97 -3.01
N ILE A 71 -5.96 7.34 -1.79
CA ILE A 71 -4.69 6.97 -1.17
C ILE A 71 -5.02 6.12 0.05
N GLN A 72 -4.35 4.98 0.23
CA GLN A 72 -4.55 4.13 1.39
C GLN A 72 -3.31 4.09 2.28
N LEU A 73 -3.52 4.19 3.59
CA LEU A 73 -2.48 3.93 4.60
C LEU A 73 -2.98 2.90 5.59
N ALA A 74 -2.10 1.99 6.01
CA ALA A 74 -2.38 0.99 7.03
C ALA A 74 -1.24 0.93 8.04
N CYS A 75 -1.58 0.89 9.34
CA CYS A 75 -0.69 0.50 10.42
C CYS A 75 -1.33 -0.64 11.23
N GLU A 76 -0.75 -0.98 12.38
CA GLU A 76 -1.10 -2.17 13.16
C GLU A 76 -2.60 -2.29 13.47
N ASP A 77 -3.24 -1.18 13.86
CA ASP A 77 -4.60 -1.18 14.42
C ASP A 77 -5.62 -0.44 13.55
N ARG A 78 -5.20 0.19 12.45
CA ARG A 78 -6.08 1.03 11.62
C ARG A 78 -5.66 1.14 10.16
N ILE A 79 -6.64 1.47 9.35
CA ILE A 79 -6.54 1.70 7.92
C ILE A 79 -7.28 2.99 7.59
N ALA A 80 -6.68 3.85 6.76
CA ALA A 80 -7.29 5.08 6.27
C ALA A 80 -7.40 5.07 4.75
N LEU A 81 -8.59 5.43 4.25
CA LEU A 81 -8.92 5.59 2.85
C LEU A 81 -9.13 7.09 2.57
N PHE A 82 -8.08 7.77 2.11
CA PHE A 82 -8.09 9.20 1.76
C PHE A 82 -8.65 9.39 0.36
N HIS A 83 -9.94 9.69 0.26
CA HIS A 83 -10.66 9.70 -1.01
C HIS A 83 -10.56 11.07 -1.69
N ILE A 84 -9.37 11.36 -2.21
CA ILE A 84 -8.95 12.63 -2.82
C ILE A 84 -9.96 13.14 -3.87
N SER A 85 -10.53 12.23 -4.68
CA SER A 85 -11.52 12.59 -5.71
C SER A 85 -12.79 13.27 -5.15
N GLN A 86 -13.15 12.97 -3.89
CA GLN A 86 -14.33 13.52 -3.22
C GLN A 86 -14.08 14.89 -2.57
N PHE A 87 -12.83 15.31 -2.44
CA PHE A 87 -12.52 16.60 -1.81
C PHE A 87 -13.03 17.75 -2.68
N LYS A 88 -13.37 18.88 -2.05
CA LYS A 88 -13.74 20.09 -2.81
C LYS A 88 -12.49 20.70 -3.44
N GLY A 89 -12.64 21.23 -4.66
CA GLY A 89 -11.54 21.86 -5.38
C GLY A 89 -10.78 20.92 -6.32
N ASN A 90 -9.79 21.48 -7.01
CA ASN A 90 -9.00 20.79 -8.04
C ASN A 90 -7.51 21.15 -8.01
N SER A 91 -7.07 22.09 -7.16
CA SER A 91 -5.65 22.39 -6.99
C SER A 91 -4.98 21.41 -6.02
N ILE A 92 -3.66 21.32 -6.04
CA ILE A 92 -2.91 20.43 -5.14
C ILE A 92 -3.19 20.79 -3.68
N GLU A 93 -3.22 22.07 -3.34
CA GLU A 93 -3.43 22.58 -1.97
C GLU A 93 -4.82 22.22 -1.43
N GLN A 94 -5.80 22.12 -2.33
CA GLN A 94 -7.17 21.74 -2.01
C GLN A 94 -7.37 20.23 -1.91
N LEU A 95 -6.42 19.44 -2.44
CA LEU A 95 -6.55 17.99 -2.56
C LEU A 95 -5.56 17.21 -1.69
N LEU A 96 -4.45 17.80 -1.28
CA LEU A 96 -3.41 17.14 -0.50
C LEU A 96 -3.39 17.64 0.95
N PRO A 97 -3.86 16.85 1.93
CA PRO A 97 -3.79 17.21 3.34
C PRO A 97 -2.34 17.43 3.77
N PRO A 98 -2.01 18.53 4.47
CA PRO A 98 -0.65 18.81 4.93
C PRO A 98 -0.02 17.68 5.74
N THR A 99 -0.76 17.08 6.68
CA THR A 99 -0.23 15.96 7.49
C THR A 99 0.02 14.73 6.62
N LEU A 100 -0.86 14.44 5.65
CA LEU A 100 -0.64 13.35 4.71
C LEU A 100 0.61 13.59 3.86
N LYS A 101 0.82 14.82 3.37
CA LYS A 101 2.05 15.20 2.65
C LYS A 101 3.29 14.94 3.50
N THR A 102 3.29 15.38 4.77
CA THR A 102 4.40 15.14 5.70
C THR A 102 4.72 13.65 5.84
N ILE A 103 3.72 12.78 5.93
CA ILE A 103 3.92 11.33 6.02
C ILE A 103 4.54 10.77 4.73
N LEU A 104 3.99 11.13 3.57
CA LEU A 104 4.45 10.63 2.28
C LEU A 104 5.88 11.10 1.95
N GLU A 105 6.27 12.29 2.40
CA GLU A 105 7.60 12.88 2.17
C GLU A 105 8.61 12.59 3.30
N SER A 106 8.19 11.96 4.39
CA SER A 106 9.09 11.60 5.50
C SER A 106 10.00 10.42 5.14
N PRO A 107 11.32 10.54 5.28
CA PRO A 107 12.25 9.41 5.14
C PRO A 107 12.23 8.48 6.35
N ASN A 108 11.65 8.92 7.48
CA ASN A 108 11.60 8.15 8.74
C ASN A 108 10.41 7.19 8.81
N ILE A 109 9.51 7.26 7.83
CA ILE A 109 8.33 6.41 7.69
C ILE A 109 8.46 5.64 6.39
N LEU A 110 8.63 4.32 6.47
CA LEU A 110 8.62 3.46 5.30
C LEU A 110 7.19 3.28 4.80
N LYS A 111 6.94 3.52 3.51
CA LYS A 111 5.69 3.19 2.83
C LYS A 111 5.95 1.92 2.04
N VAL A 112 5.40 0.81 2.51
CA VAL A 112 5.62 -0.53 1.95
C VAL A 112 4.47 -0.91 1.03
N GLY A 113 4.80 -1.46 -0.13
CA GLY A 113 3.83 -1.90 -1.13
C GLY A 113 4.52 -2.64 -2.28
N VAL A 114 3.73 -2.98 -3.30
CA VAL A 114 4.20 -3.62 -4.53
C VAL A 114 3.99 -2.65 -5.69
N ASN A 115 5.05 -2.42 -6.48
CA ASN A 115 5.10 -1.41 -7.53
C ASN A 115 5.12 0.03 -7.00
N ILE A 116 5.72 0.20 -5.81
CA ILE A 116 5.69 1.44 -5.03
C ILE A 116 6.25 2.65 -5.80
N LYS A 117 7.23 2.42 -6.69
CA LYS A 117 7.79 3.49 -7.55
C LYS A 117 6.78 4.00 -8.57
N GLY A 118 5.93 3.13 -9.09
CA GLY A 118 4.86 3.52 -10.03
C GLY A 118 3.86 4.43 -9.35
N ASP A 119 3.40 4.03 -8.15
CA ASP A 119 2.40 4.77 -7.38
C ASP A 119 2.94 6.14 -6.96
N PHE A 120 4.15 6.18 -6.41
CA PHE A 120 4.76 7.46 -6.03
C PHE A 120 5.19 8.32 -7.22
N GLY A 121 5.54 7.72 -8.36
CA GLY A 121 5.75 8.47 -9.61
C GLY A 121 4.47 9.21 -10.00
N ARG A 122 3.32 8.56 -9.85
CA ARG A 122 2.02 9.17 -10.10
C ARG A 122 1.69 10.28 -9.10
N LEU A 123 1.91 10.05 -7.81
CA LEU A 123 1.75 11.08 -6.79
C LEU A 123 2.66 12.30 -7.04
N GLN A 124 3.89 12.07 -7.50
CA GLN A 124 4.80 13.15 -7.85
C GLN A 124 4.27 13.96 -9.05
N THR A 125 3.85 13.28 -10.13
CA THR A 125 3.34 13.94 -11.34
C THR A 125 2.08 14.76 -11.09
N TYR A 126 1.13 14.23 -10.31
CA TYR A 126 -0.22 14.83 -10.21
C TYR A 126 -0.47 15.58 -8.90
N LEU A 127 0.25 15.27 -7.82
CA LEU A 127 0.10 15.93 -6.52
C LEU A 127 1.38 16.62 -6.03
N GLY A 128 2.47 16.62 -6.82
CA GLY A 128 3.72 17.27 -6.42
C GLY A 128 4.33 16.68 -5.14
N VAL A 129 4.09 15.40 -4.87
CA VAL A 129 4.64 14.72 -3.68
C VAL A 129 6.09 14.31 -3.94
N HIS A 130 7.01 14.84 -3.16
CA HIS A 130 8.43 14.48 -3.16
C HIS A 130 8.67 13.30 -2.21
N ALA A 131 8.10 12.16 -2.57
CA ALA A 131 8.02 11.01 -1.68
C ALA A 131 9.40 10.49 -1.25
N ARG A 132 9.50 10.14 0.05
CA ARG A 132 10.66 9.48 0.64
C ARG A 132 10.25 8.18 1.33
N GLY A 133 11.19 7.29 1.63
CA GLY A 133 10.90 6.05 2.35
C GLY A 133 10.04 5.06 1.54
N LYS A 134 10.20 5.02 0.23
CA LYS A 134 9.42 4.17 -0.67
C LYS A 134 10.00 2.77 -0.67
N TYR A 135 9.33 1.80 -0.06
CA TYR A 135 9.88 0.46 0.18
C TYR A 135 9.18 -0.61 -0.67
N GLU A 136 9.91 -1.21 -1.59
CA GLU A 136 9.39 -2.24 -2.49
C GLU A 136 9.46 -3.63 -1.84
N LEU A 137 8.30 -4.20 -1.51
CA LEU A 137 8.18 -5.50 -0.83
C LEU A 137 8.83 -6.63 -1.62
N SER A 138 8.80 -6.57 -2.96
CA SER A 138 9.41 -7.60 -3.81
C SER A 138 10.91 -7.79 -3.52
N ARG A 139 11.62 -6.73 -3.09
CA ARG A 139 13.05 -6.83 -2.71
C ARG A 139 13.24 -7.70 -1.48
N LEU A 140 12.43 -7.47 -0.44
CA LEU A 140 12.49 -8.22 0.79
C LEU A 140 12.02 -9.67 0.57
N TYR A 141 10.97 -9.87 -0.24
CA TYR A 141 10.51 -11.19 -0.64
C TYR A 141 11.63 -11.99 -1.33
N ASN A 142 12.28 -11.41 -2.36
CA ASN A 142 13.34 -12.11 -3.09
C ASN A 142 14.54 -12.40 -2.18
N LEU A 143 14.91 -11.46 -1.29
CA LEU A 143 15.96 -11.67 -0.29
C LEU A 143 15.61 -12.88 0.58
N VAL A 144 14.44 -12.90 1.21
CA VAL A 144 14.02 -13.99 2.11
C VAL A 144 13.91 -15.33 1.36
N LYS A 145 13.36 -15.31 0.14
CA LYS A 145 13.12 -16.52 -0.65
C LYS A 145 14.40 -17.21 -1.09
N PHE A 146 15.42 -16.43 -1.46
CA PHE A 146 16.57 -16.94 -2.20
C PHE A 146 17.89 -16.89 -1.42
N SER A 147 18.02 -16.10 -0.34
CA SER A 147 19.31 -15.94 0.37
C SER A 147 19.93 -17.27 0.83
N ALA A 148 19.12 -18.24 1.25
CA ALA A 148 19.61 -19.52 1.76
C ALA A 148 19.74 -20.61 0.68
N THR A 149 19.11 -20.44 -0.48
CA THR A 149 18.95 -21.52 -1.48
C THR A 149 19.63 -21.20 -2.80
N ASP A 150 19.54 -19.96 -3.27
CA ASP A 150 20.13 -19.51 -4.53
C ASP A 150 20.38 -17.99 -4.48
N PRO A 151 21.48 -17.53 -3.85
CA PRO A 151 21.78 -16.11 -3.69
C PRO A 151 21.82 -15.32 -5.01
N SER A 152 22.06 -15.99 -6.15
CA SER A 152 22.06 -15.35 -7.48
C SER A 152 20.68 -14.80 -7.88
N LYS A 153 19.61 -15.29 -7.26
CA LYS A 153 18.22 -14.85 -7.48
C LYS A 153 17.77 -13.73 -6.54
N VAL A 154 18.63 -13.27 -5.61
CA VAL A 154 18.35 -12.07 -4.81
C VAL A 154 18.48 -10.85 -5.73
N ASN A 155 17.34 -10.34 -6.19
CA ASN A 155 17.27 -9.24 -7.15
C ASN A 155 16.02 -8.37 -6.92
N ASN A 156 15.85 -7.35 -7.76
CA ASN A 156 14.74 -6.38 -7.68
C ASN A 156 13.54 -6.77 -8.57
N LYS A 157 13.43 -8.05 -8.99
CA LYS A 157 12.30 -8.49 -9.83
C LYS A 157 10.99 -8.38 -9.06
N MET A 158 9.99 -7.78 -9.70
CA MET A 158 8.65 -7.62 -9.12
C MET A 158 7.97 -8.96 -8.86
N VAL A 159 7.33 -9.07 -7.71
CA VAL A 159 6.48 -10.20 -7.31
C VAL A 159 5.14 -9.64 -6.85
N SER A 160 4.04 -10.10 -7.44
CA SER A 160 2.71 -9.55 -7.14
C SER A 160 2.33 -9.72 -5.67
N LEU A 161 1.60 -8.74 -5.13
CA LEU A 161 1.11 -8.80 -3.75
C LEU A 161 0.31 -10.08 -3.50
N ALA A 162 -0.59 -10.44 -4.41
CA ALA A 162 -1.40 -11.66 -4.31
C ALA A 162 -0.54 -12.93 -4.15
N ARG A 163 0.59 -13.03 -4.85
CA ARG A 163 1.51 -14.18 -4.71
C ARG A 163 2.21 -14.16 -3.36
N GLN A 164 2.67 -12.99 -2.91
CA GLN A 164 3.32 -12.86 -1.60
C GLN A 164 2.35 -13.21 -0.46
N VAL A 165 1.11 -12.73 -0.55
CA VAL A 165 0.00 -12.99 0.39
C VAL A 165 -0.35 -14.48 0.43
N GLU A 166 -0.57 -15.11 -0.71
CA GLU A 166 -0.86 -16.55 -0.76
C GLU A 166 0.30 -17.38 -0.16
N GLU A 167 1.54 -17.06 -0.50
CA GLU A 167 2.70 -17.82 -0.04
C GLU A 167 3.01 -17.61 1.45
N HIS A 168 2.75 -16.43 2.01
CA HIS A 168 3.20 -16.09 3.36
C HIS A 168 2.08 -15.94 4.38
N LEU A 169 0.86 -15.62 3.95
CA LEU A 169 -0.32 -15.48 4.79
C LEU A 169 -1.34 -16.61 4.56
N GLN A 170 -1.02 -17.57 3.67
CA GLN A 170 -1.73 -18.85 3.47
C GLN A 170 -3.18 -18.73 2.97
N LEU A 171 -3.60 -17.54 2.55
CA LEU A 171 -4.90 -17.28 1.94
C LEU A 171 -4.71 -16.39 0.70
N PRO A 172 -5.45 -16.63 -0.39
CA PRO A 172 -5.35 -15.79 -1.58
C PRO A 172 -6.05 -14.43 -1.37
N LEU A 173 -5.59 -13.39 -2.08
CA LEU A 173 -6.36 -12.16 -2.25
C LEU A 173 -7.52 -12.41 -3.22
N LEU A 174 -8.68 -11.80 -2.93
CA LEU A 174 -9.81 -11.82 -3.85
C LEU A 174 -9.50 -10.95 -5.07
N LYS A 175 -9.42 -11.57 -6.25
CA LYS A 175 -9.16 -10.90 -7.52
C LYS A 175 -10.48 -10.53 -8.20
N ASP A 176 -11.15 -9.50 -7.68
CA ASP A 176 -12.37 -8.94 -8.28
C ASP A 176 -11.99 -7.84 -9.29
N SER A 177 -12.02 -8.17 -10.59
CA SER A 177 -11.65 -7.23 -11.66
C SER A 177 -12.58 -6.03 -11.72
N ASP A 178 -13.87 -6.21 -11.43
CA ASP A 178 -14.86 -5.13 -11.51
C ASP A 178 -14.61 -4.08 -10.41
N VAL A 179 -14.12 -4.52 -9.26
CA VAL A 179 -13.70 -3.62 -8.18
C VAL A 179 -12.41 -2.90 -8.55
N ARG A 180 -11.38 -3.65 -8.97
CA ARG A 180 -10.06 -3.10 -9.30
C ARG A 180 -10.13 -2.11 -10.46
N GLU A 181 -10.94 -2.41 -11.47
CA GLU A 181 -11.10 -1.59 -12.67
C GLU A 181 -12.29 -0.62 -12.59
N GLY A 182 -12.87 -0.45 -11.40
CA GLY A 182 -13.98 0.48 -11.16
C GLY A 182 -13.58 1.96 -11.27
N ASP A 183 -14.58 2.85 -11.40
CA ASP A 183 -14.34 4.29 -11.32
C ASP A 183 -14.15 4.73 -9.87
N TRP A 184 -12.89 4.72 -9.42
CA TRP A 184 -12.48 5.11 -8.07
C TRP A 184 -12.71 6.60 -7.74
N ARG A 185 -13.24 7.40 -8.67
CA ARG A 185 -13.61 8.80 -8.38
C ARG A 185 -14.98 8.93 -7.74
N LEU A 186 -15.82 7.91 -7.89
CA LEU A 186 -17.18 7.90 -7.35
C LEU A 186 -17.16 7.40 -5.91
N GLY A 187 -18.19 7.73 -5.13
CA GLY A 187 -18.35 7.26 -3.76
C GLY A 187 -18.15 5.75 -3.65
N LEU A 188 -17.30 5.31 -2.71
CA LEU A 188 -16.91 3.91 -2.61
C LEU A 188 -18.06 3.05 -2.09
N ASN A 189 -18.32 1.94 -2.77
CA ASN A 189 -19.19 0.91 -2.22
C ASN A 189 -18.42 0.01 -1.21
N LYS A 190 -19.15 -0.86 -0.49
CA LYS A 190 -18.55 -1.75 0.52
C LYS A 190 -17.45 -2.66 -0.05
N LYS A 191 -17.59 -3.14 -1.29
CA LYS A 191 -16.57 -4.00 -1.93
C LYS A 191 -15.29 -3.21 -2.20
N GLN A 192 -15.40 -2.01 -2.77
CA GLN A 192 -14.26 -1.11 -3.01
C GLN A 192 -13.54 -0.73 -1.72
N MET A 193 -14.29 -0.36 -0.67
CA MET A 193 -13.70 -0.07 0.64
C MET A 193 -12.94 -1.27 1.20
N ARG A 194 -13.53 -2.48 1.14
CA ARG A 194 -12.90 -3.70 1.65
C ARG A 194 -11.66 -4.07 0.85
N TYR A 195 -11.71 -3.96 -0.47
CA TYR A 195 -10.58 -4.21 -1.37
C TYR A 195 -9.42 -3.27 -1.04
N ALA A 196 -9.65 -1.96 -1.11
CA ALA A 196 -8.61 -0.95 -0.89
C ALA A 196 -8.00 -1.02 0.52
N ALA A 197 -8.84 -1.31 1.53
CA ALA A 197 -8.34 -1.51 2.89
C ALA A 197 -7.50 -2.79 3.01
N THR A 198 -7.91 -3.87 2.34
CA THR A 198 -7.20 -5.16 2.38
C THR A 198 -5.85 -5.08 1.68
N ASP A 199 -5.74 -4.39 0.56
CA ASP A 199 -4.48 -4.30 -0.21
C ASP A 199 -3.39 -3.54 0.56
N ALA A 200 -3.71 -2.37 1.10
CA ALA A 200 -2.76 -1.62 1.94
C ALA A 200 -2.36 -2.40 3.20
N TYR A 201 -3.32 -3.01 3.89
CA TYR A 201 -3.04 -3.78 5.11
C TYR A 201 -2.27 -5.09 4.82
N ALA A 202 -2.53 -5.75 3.69
CA ALA A 202 -1.75 -6.89 3.22
C ALA A 202 -0.27 -6.51 3.01
N GLY A 203 -0.01 -5.34 2.43
CA GLY A 203 1.35 -4.82 2.25
C GLY A 203 2.11 -4.72 3.58
N LEU A 204 1.47 -4.18 4.61
CA LEU A 204 2.03 -4.12 5.97
C LEU A 204 2.31 -5.53 6.54
N ARG A 205 1.31 -6.41 6.55
CA ARG A 205 1.47 -7.77 7.11
C ARG A 205 2.51 -8.62 6.38
N ILE A 206 2.69 -8.40 5.08
CA ILE A 206 3.77 -9.02 4.31
C ILE A 206 5.13 -8.50 4.74
N PHE A 207 5.28 -7.19 4.95
CA PHE A 207 6.52 -6.65 5.50
C PHE A 207 6.85 -7.31 6.85
N ASP A 208 5.89 -7.39 7.77
CA ASP A 208 6.11 -7.96 9.10
C ASP A 208 6.61 -9.41 9.04
N VAL A 209 5.88 -10.26 8.33
CA VAL A 209 6.22 -11.70 8.20
C VAL A 209 7.56 -11.91 7.50
N LEU A 210 7.85 -11.13 6.45
CA LEU A 210 9.12 -11.23 5.74
C LEU A 210 10.28 -10.72 6.59
N GLU A 211 10.09 -9.65 7.36
CA GLU A 211 11.10 -9.10 8.26
C GLU A 211 11.42 -10.08 9.39
N GLU A 212 10.42 -10.75 9.96
CA GLU A 212 10.62 -11.84 10.91
C GLU A 212 11.42 -12.99 10.30
N LYS A 213 11.11 -13.40 9.06
CA LYS A 213 11.86 -14.44 8.35
C LYS A 213 13.29 -14.01 8.05
N ARG A 214 13.52 -12.76 7.64
CA ARG A 214 14.85 -12.19 7.40
C ARG A 214 15.71 -12.26 8.66
N LYS A 215 15.17 -11.87 9.82
CA LYS A 215 15.87 -11.93 11.12
C LYS A 215 16.27 -13.36 11.53
N LYS A 216 15.63 -14.39 10.98
CA LYS A 216 15.95 -15.81 11.23
C LYS A 216 17.07 -16.35 10.32
N LEU A 217 17.41 -15.67 9.22
CA LEU A 217 18.52 -16.05 8.33
C LEU A 217 19.88 -15.90 9.04
N LYS A 218 20.88 -16.67 8.58
CA LYS A 218 22.24 -16.67 9.14
C LYS A 218 23.30 -16.57 8.03
N PRO A 219 24.16 -15.53 8.02
CA PRO A 219 24.06 -14.31 8.84
C PRO A 219 22.75 -13.56 8.56
N ILE A 220 22.35 -12.65 9.43
CA ILE A 220 21.16 -11.81 9.19
C ILE A 220 21.51 -10.82 8.07
N PRO A 221 20.97 -10.96 6.85
CA PRO A 221 21.29 -10.02 5.78
C PRO A 221 20.68 -8.65 6.10
N PRO A 222 21.28 -7.52 5.70
CA PRO A 222 20.69 -6.21 5.92
C PRO A 222 19.31 -6.09 5.25
N LEU A 223 18.47 -5.20 5.74
CA LEU A 223 17.23 -4.83 5.05
C LEU A 223 17.58 -4.26 3.66
N PRO A 224 16.86 -4.66 2.59
CA PRO A 224 16.97 -4.01 1.30
C PRO A 224 16.74 -2.51 1.40
N MET A 225 17.54 -1.72 0.67
CA MET A 225 17.40 -0.27 0.67
C MET A 225 16.07 0.16 0.04
N PRO A 226 15.44 1.24 0.58
CA PRO A 226 14.32 1.90 -0.07
C PRO A 226 14.64 2.29 -1.51
N THR A 227 13.63 2.35 -2.36
CA THR A 227 13.76 2.68 -3.78
C THR A 227 14.16 4.14 -4.04
N ASP A 228 14.18 4.97 -3.00
CA ASP A 228 14.75 6.32 -2.95
C ASP A 228 16.18 6.40 -3.48
N PHE A 229 16.96 5.33 -3.28
CA PHE A 229 18.38 5.26 -3.63
C PHE A 229 18.64 4.57 -4.97
N ASP A 230 17.58 4.22 -5.71
CA ASP A 230 17.74 3.63 -7.02
C ASP A 230 18.30 4.67 -8.01
N PRO A 231 19.07 4.23 -9.01
CA PRO A 231 19.44 5.11 -10.10
C PRO A 231 18.17 5.62 -10.82
N PRO A 232 18.25 6.81 -11.43
CA PRO A 232 17.16 7.30 -12.26
C PRO A 232 16.84 6.28 -13.37
N PRO A 233 15.59 6.23 -13.85
CA PRO A 233 15.23 5.39 -14.99
C PRO A 233 16.19 5.71 -16.14
N ARG A 234 16.82 4.69 -16.74
CA ARG A 234 17.57 4.89 -17.98
C ARG A 234 16.56 5.40 -19.01
N LEU A 235 16.83 6.56 -19.58
CA LEU A 235 16.08 7.03 -20.74
C LEU A 235 16.21 5.94 -21.81
N ARG A 236 15.09 5.51 -22.36
CA ARG A 236 15.13 4.63 -23.54
C ARG A 236 15.63 5.50 -24.69
N GLU A 237 16.83 5.22 -25.18
CA GLU A 237 17.31 5.70 -26.48
C GLU A 237 16.42 5.16 -27.61
#